data_AF-A0A8J3RUJ0-F1
#
_entry.id   AF-A0A8J3RUJ0-F1
#
_cell.length_a   1.000
_cell.length_b   1.000
_cell.length_c   1.000
_cell.angle_alpha   90.00
_cell.angle_beta   90.00
_cell.angle_gamma   90.00
#
_symmetry.space_group_name_H-M   'P 1'
#
loop_
_entity.id
_entity.type
_entity.pdbx_description
1 polymer ?
#
loop_
_entity_poly.entity_id
_entity_poly.type
_entity_poly.pdbx_seq_one_letter_code
_entity_poly.pdbx_strand_id
1 'polypeptide(L)' 'MNDVDLSGAIWRKSSRSNLGNCVEVARLSGGLIGVRDSKAPEDAALVFTPAEWDAFVAGVKDGEFDLQDDRLSFAADR' A
#
# COMPACT_ATOMS: atom_id res chain seq x y z
N MET A 1 -1.33 10.21 19.47
CA MET A 1 -1.45 9.26 18.34
C MET A 1 -1.50 7.87 18.95
N ASN A 2 -2.51 7.05 18.61
CA ASN A 2 -2.52 5.65 19.03
C ASN A 2 -1.34 4.96 18.36
N ASP A 3 -0.29 4.70 19.12
CA ASP A 3 0.84 3.92 18.65
C ASP A 3 0.34 2.48 18.49
N VAL A 4 0.09 2.09 17.25
CA VAL A 4 -0.33 0.73 16.93
C VAL A 4 0.91 -0.14 17.09
N ASP A 5 0.92 -1.03 18.07
CA ASP A 5 2.04 -1.94 18.29
C ASP A 5 2.20 -2.90 17.10
N LEU A 6 3.29 -2.73 16.36
CA LEU A 6 3.65 -3.54 15.19
C LEU A 6 4.63 -4.67 15.53
N SER A 7 5.13 -4.74 16.77
CA SER A 7 6.23 -5.65 17.15
C SER A 7 5.87 -7.13 16.99
N GLY A 8 4.59 -7.49 17.14
CA GLY A 8 4.06 -8.84 16.92
C GLY A 8 3.55 -9.12 15.50
N ALA A 9 3.67 -8.18 14.57
CA ALA A 9 3.07 -8.30 13.25
C ALA A 9 3.81 -9.32 12.36
N ILE A 10 3.05 -10.24 11.76
CA ILE A 10 3.58 -11.20 10.78
C ILE A 10 3.45 -10.57 9.38
N TRP A 11 4.52 -9.95 8.93
CA TRP A 11 4.61 -9.30 7.62
C TRP A 11 4.71 -10.31 6.48
N ARG A 12 3.90 -10.12 5.45
CA ARG A 12 3.90 -10.93 4.24
C ARG A 12 4.21 -10.08 3.02
N LYS A 13 5.24 -10.49 2.30
CA LYS A 13 5.62 -9.94 1.00
C LYS A 13 4.92 -10.69 -0.12
N SER A 14 4.48 -9.97 -1.16
CA SER A 14 3.91 -10.60 -2.36
C SER A 14 4.95 -11.46 -3.09
N SER A 15 4.54 -12.60 -3.63
CA SER A 15 5.39 -13.45 -4.49
C SER A 15 5.68 -12.82 -5.86
N ARG A 16 4.94 -11.77 -6.23
CA ARG A 16 5.14 -11.01 -7.49
C ARG A 16 6.15 -9.86 -7.34
N SER A 17 6.74 -9.74 -6.17
CA SER A 17 7.72 -8.70 -5.83
C SER A 17 9.13 -9.10 -6.29
N ASN A 18 9.54 -8.61 -7.47
CA ASN A 18 10.92 -8.71 -7.97
C ASN A 18 11.50 -7.30 -8.20
N LEU A 19 12.82 -7.15 -7.99
CA LEU A 19 13.57 -5.92 -8.29
C LEU A 19 13.18 -4.68 -7.47
N GLY A 20 12.91 -4.86 -6.16
CA GLY A 20 13.13 -3.81 -5.16
C GLY A 20 11.94 -2.93 -4.78
N ASN A 21 10.83 -2.87 -5.49
CA ASN A 21 9.68 -2.02 -5.09
C ASN A 21 8.61 -2.84 -4.36
N CYS A 22 9.02 -3.50 -3.29
CA CYS A 22 8.21 -4.51 -2.64
C CYS A 22 7.45 -3.89 -1.45
N VAL A 23 6.14 -4.07 -1.41
CA VAL A 23 5.33 -3.76 -0.21
C VAL A 23 5.12 -5.03 0.62
N GLU A 24 5.06 -4.87 1.95
CA GLU A 24 4.66 -5.93 2.88
C GLU A 24 3.35 -5.56 3.56
N VAL A 25 2.50 -6.56 3.80
CA VAL A 25 1.22 -6.39 4.47
C VAL A 25 1.14 -7.31 5.68
N ALA A 26 0.59 -6.82 6.80
CA ALA A 26 0.33 -7.60 8.00
C ALA A 26 -1.08 -7.38 8.51
N ARG A 27 -1.69 -8.43 9.08
CA ARG A 27 -2.88 -8.29 9.93
C ARG A 27 -2.42 -7.98 11.35
N LEU A 28 -2.97 -6.93 11.93
CA LEU A 28 -2.64 -6.44 13.26
C LEU A 28 -3.78 -6.74 14.24
N SER A 29 -3.59 -6.37 15.50
CA SER A 29 -4.64 -6.45 16.53
C SER A 29 -5.86 -5.62 16.14
N GLY A 30 -7.05 -6.03 16.60
CA GLY A 30 -8.30 -5.34 16.28
C GLY A 30 -8.74 -5.46 14.81
N GLY A 31 -8.10 -6.33 14.02
CA GLY A 31 -8.43 -6.51 12.60
C GLY A 31 -7.84 -5.44 11.68
N LEU A 32 -6.99 -4.56 12.21
CA LEU A 32 -6.29 -3.54 11.43
C LEU A 32 -5.32 -4.17 10.42
N ILE A 33 -4.98 -3.42 9.39
CA ILE A 33 -4.09 -3.86 8.31
C ILE A 33 -2.91 -2.89 8.24
N GLY A 34 -1.70 -3.40 8.41
CA GLY A 34 -0.47 -2.64 8.25
C GLY A 34 0.09 -2.81 6.85
N VAL A 35 0.58 -1.73 6.24
CA VAL A 35 1.31 -1.72 4.97
C VAL A 35 2.62 -0.95 5.15
N ARG A 36 3.74 -1.52 4.71
CA ARG A 36 5.05 -0.85 4.77
C ARG A 36 5.91 -1.12 3.54
N ASP A 37 6.93 -0.28 3.36
CA ASP A 37 7.99 -0.52 2.38
C ASP A 37 8.92 -1.63 2.89
N SER A 38 9.14 -2.66 2.06
CA SER A 38 10.08 -3.74 2.39
C SER A 38 11.53 -3.26 2.49
N LYS A 39 11.89 -2.14 1.85
CA LYS A 39 13.25 -1.57 1.86
C LYS A 39 13.55 -0.82 3.15
N ALA A 40 12.52 -0.30 3.80
CA ALA A 40 12.64 0.46 5.03
C ALA A 40 11.63 -0.06 6.07
N PRO A 41 11.81 -1.31 6.56
CA PRO A 41 10.86 -1.95 7.46
C PRO A 41 10.79 -1.28 8.85
N GLU A 42 11.80 -0.47 9.20
CA GLU A 42 11.90 0.33 10.43
C GLU A 42 11.24 1.72 10.29
N ASP A 43 10.90 2.14 9.07
CA ASP A 43 10.14 3.37 8.84
C ASP A 43 8.66 3.16 9.18
N ALA A 44 7.90 4.26 9.19
CA ALA A 44 6.48 4.23 9.53
C ALA A 44 5.65 3.33 8.60
N ALA A 45 4.83 2.46 9.18
CA ALA A 45 3.82 1.72 8.46
C ALA A 45 2.51 2.52 8.37
N LEU A 46 1.82 2.40 7.24
CA LEU A 46 0.43 2.84 7.11
C LEU A 46 -0.48 1.82 7.76
N VAL A 47 -1.46 2.27 8.55
CA VAL A 47 -2.42 1.39 9.23
C VAL A 47 -3.83 1.74 8.78
N PHE A 48 -4.55 0.73 8.33
CA PHE A 48 -5.92 0.81 7.84
C PHE A 48 -6.86 0.08 8.78
N THR A 49 -8.06 0.62 8.97
CA THR A 49 -9.20 -0.16 9.44
C THR A 49 -9.64 -1.18 8.36
N PRO A 50 -10.41 -2.21 8.73
CA PRO A 50 -10.96 -3.15 7.73
C PRO A 50 -11.72 -2.46 6.59
N ALA A 51 -12.54 -1.45 6.92
CA ALA A 51 -13.34 -0.74 5.94
C ALA A 51 -12.50 0.12 5.00
N GLU A 52 -11.48 0.81 5.52
CA GLU A 52 -10.55 1.59 4.70
C GLU A 52 -9.72 0.68 3.79
N TRP A 53 -9.32 -0.50 4.28
CA TRP A 53 -8.61 -1.48 3.45
C TRP A 53 -9.47 -2.00 2.31
N ASP A 54 -10.74 -2.34 2.57
CA ASP A 54 -11.67 -2.77 1.53
C ASP A 54 -11.90 -1.68 0.47
N ALA A 55 -12.07 -0.43 0.91
CA ALA A 55 -12.18 0.72 0.02
C ALA A 55 -10.91 0.95 -0.81
N PHE A 56 -9.73 0.89 -0.18
CA PHE A 56 -8.45 1.01 -0.86
C PHE A 56 -8.28 -0.05 -1.95
N VAL A 57 -8.57 -1.31 -1.64
CA VAL A 57 -8.47 -2.41 -2.62
C VAL A 57 -9.49 -2.23 -3.76
N ALA A 58 -10.69 -1.70 -3.47
CA ALA A 58 -11.66 -1.38 -4.50
C ALA A 58 -11.15 -0.29 -5.45
N GLY A 59 -10.62 0.82 -4.93
CA GLY A 59 -10.04 1.91 -5.74
C GLY A 59 -8.84 1.45 -6.57
N VAL A 60 -7.95 0.62 -6.01
CA VAL A 60 -6.83 0.01 -6.77
C VAL A 60 -7.34 -0.83 -7.94
N LYS A 61 -8.42 -1.60 -7.75
CA LYS A 61 -9.01 -2.41 -8.84
C LYS A 61 -9.70 -1.58 -9.90
N ASP A 62 -10.22 -0.40 -9.53
CA ASP A 62 -10.85 0.55 -10.44
C ASP A 62 -9.82 1.40 -11.22
N GLY A 63 -8.53 1.31 -10.87
CA GLY A 63 -7.47 2.12 -11.47
C GLY A 63 -7.42 3.55 -10.93
N GLU A 64 -8.07 3.83 -9.79
CA GLU A 64 -8.13 5.17 -9.19
C GLU A 64 -6.74 5.76 -8.87
N PHE A 65 -5.77 4.87 -8.61
CA PHE A 65 -4.39 5.25 -8.27
C PHE A 65 -3.40 5.05 -9.41
N ASP A 66 -3.87 4.76 -10.63
CA ASP A 66 -2.98 4.71 -11.78
C ASP A 66 -2.45 6.11 -12.06
N LEU A 67 -1.14 6.23 -12.22
CA LEU A 67 -0.50 7.50 -12.57
C LEU A 67 -0.98 7.86 -13.98
N GLN A 68 -1.88 8.84 -14.09
CA GLN A 68 -2.25 9.40 -15.38
C GLN A 68 -0.96 9.92 -16.03
N ASP A 69 -0.60 9.42 -17.20
CA ASP A 69 0.44 10.05 -18.01
C ASP A 69 -0.16 11.31 -18.65
N ASP A 70 -0.22 12.37 -17.86
CA ASP A 70 -0.59 13.72 -18.25
C ASP A 70 0.51 14.41 -19.09
N ARG A 71 1.55 13.66 -19.51
CA ARG A 71 2.60 14.14 -20.44
C ARG A 71 2.29 13.85 -21.91
N LEU A 72 1.26 13.05 -22.20
CA LEU A 72 0.86 12.73 -23.58
C LEU A 72 -0.30 13.58 -24.13
N SER A 73 -0.94 14.43 -23.32
CA SER A 73 -2.07 15.28 -23.76
C SER A 73 -1.65 16.53 -24.57
N PHE A 74 -0.35 16.86 -24.64
CA PHE A 74 0.15 18.01 -25.43
C PHE A 74 0.64 17.66 -26.84
N ALA A 75 0.61 16.38 -27.26
CA ALA A 75 1.19 15.97 -28.55
C ALA A 75 0.19 15.83 -29.72
N ALA A 76 -1.12 16.02 -29.49
CA ALA A 76 -2.15 15.81 -30.49
C ALA A 76 -2.71 17.10 -31.13
N ASP A 77 -2.22 18.29 -30.76
CA ASP A 77 -2.62 19.57 -31.36
C ASP A 77 -1.52 20.14 -32.29
N ARG A 78 -1.28 19.44 -33.40
CA ARG A 78 -0.66 20.03 -34.60
C ARG A 78 -1.38 19.60 -35.85
#